data_AF-A0A0D9A2L1-F1
#
_entry.id   AF-A0A0D9A2L1-F1
#
_cell.length_a   1.000
_cell.length_b   1.000
_cell.length_c   1.000
_cell.angle_alpha   90.00
_cell.angle_beta   90.00
_cell.angle_gamma   90.00
#
_symmetry.space_group_name_H-M   'P 1'
#
loop_
_entity.id
_entity.type
_entity.pdbx_description
1 polymer ?
#
loop_
_entity_poly.entity_id
_entity_poly.type
_entity_poly.pdbx_seq_one_letter_code
_entity_poly.pdbx_strand_id
1 'polypeptide(L)'
;MVVTVIGPTPKRLYELAPSWPEAMSEALKDAPPPVVGLEELGARSSIDISNLEDLDEMANAQFVADTSTTNASSITLVLEYEGKRVLLAGDALAGDLIGAFEKFTDRLPISFDAVKVPHHGSEKNVSKELMASISCDKWLISTDGNKHHHPDIAAVARIITCSNEPSIYFNVPSIHNDLWGRKRWQAEFKYQAFYGDQTKGLTVEVG
;
A
#
# COMPACT_ATOMS: atom_id res chain seq x y z
N MET A 1 1.87 19.02 15.92
CA MET A 1 2.08 17.91 14.95
C MET A 1 3.45 17.32 15.22
N VAL A 2 3.55 16.01 15.30
CA VAL A 2 4.80 15.25 15.39
C VAL A 2 4.93 14.42 14.12
N VAL A 3 6.14 14.41 13.54
CA VAL A 3 6.48 13.60 12.37
C VAL A 3 7.63 12.69 12.77
N THR A 4 7.38 11.38 12.78
CA THR A 4 8.41 10.38 13.07
C THR A 4 8.77 9.64 11.79
N VAL A 5 10.06 9.63 11.46
CA VAL A 5 10.61 8.82 10.37
C VAL A 5 10.94 7.44 10.91
N ILE A 6 10.24 6.40 10.45
CA ILE A 6 10.45 5.01 10.89
C ILE A 6 11.19 4.15 9.85
N GLY A 7 11.38 4.67 8.64
CA GLY A 7 12.16 4.06 7.57
C GLY A 7 12.63 5.10 6.56
N PRO A 8 13.63 4.78 5.73
CA PRO A 8 14.29 3.48 5.63
C PRO A 8 15.28 3.21 6.78
N THR A 9 15.71 1.96 6.94
CA THR A 9 16.76 1.63 7.92
C THR A 9 18.14 2.07 7.41
N PRO A 10 19.13 2.29 8.29
CA PRO A 10 20.50 2.58 7.86
C PRO A 10 21.06 1.55 6.89
N LYS A 11 20.74 0.26 7.09
CA LYS A 11 21.11 -0.83 6.17
C LYS A 11 20.61 -0.57 4.74
N ARG A 12 19.33 -0.20 4.58
CA ARG A 12 18.74 0.08 3.25
C ARG A 12 19.36 1.30 2.58
N LEU A 13 19.74 2.31 3.37
CA LEU A 13 20.47 3.47 2.84
C LEU A 13 21.86 3.08 2.33
N TYR A 14 22.58 2.19 3.03
CA TYR A 14 23.86 1.66 2.53
C TYR A 14 23.69 0.80 1.27
N GLU A 15 22.59 0.06 1.14
CA GLU A 15 22.26 -0.72 -0.06
C GLU A 15 21.91 0.20 -1.25
N LEU A 16 21.29 1.36 -1.01
CA LEU A 16 20.98 2.36 -2.04
C LEU A 16 22.21 3.17 -2.48
N ALA A 17 23.12 3.47 -1.56
CA ALA A 17 24.22 4.41 -1.79
C ALA A 17 25.04 4.17 -3.07
N PRO A 18 25.36 2.92 -3.49
CA PRO A 18 26.13 2.67 -4.70
C PRO A 18 25.43 3.11 -5.99
N SER A 19 24.09 3.01 -6.08
CA SER A 19 23.33 3.39 -7.28
C SER A 19 22.83 4.83 -7.27
N TRP A 20 22.95 5.53 -6.12
CA TRP A 20 22.44 6.90 -5.98
C TRP A 20 23.07 7.92 -6.95
N PRO A 21 24.39 7.92 -7.23
CA PRO A 21 24.98 8.86 -8.20
C PRO A 21 24.40 8.70 -9.61
N GLU A 22 24.12 7.48 -10.04
CA GLU A 22 23.50 7.20 -11.34
C GLU A 22 22.05 7.69 -11.36
N ALA A 23 21.26 7.36 -10.33
CA ALA A 23 19.89 7.85 -10.19
C ALA A 23 19.81 9.39 -10.20
N MET A 24 20.77 10.06 -9.55
CA MET A 24 20.88 11.53 -9.56
C MET A 24 21.28 12.07 -10.93
N SER A 25 22.21 11.42 -11.62
CA SER A 25 22.59 11.79 -12.99
C SER A 25 21.39 11.70 -13.92
N GLU A 26 20.63 10.60 -13.88
CA GLU A 26 19.41 10.44 -14.68
C GLU A 26 18.34 11.48 -14.33
N ALA A 27 18.09 11.73 -13.03
CA ALA A 27 17.08 12.69 -12.59
C ALA A 27 17.41 14.15 -12.95
N LEU A 28 18.69 14.49 -13.10
CA LEU A 28 19.16 15.83 -13.47
C LEU A 28 19.28 16.04 -14.98
N LYS A 29 19.15 14.99 -15.79
CA LYS A 29 19.02 15.16 -17.24
C LYS A 29 17.68 15.84 -17.50
N ASP A 30 17.70 16.86 -18.36
CA ASP A 30 16.50 17.50 -18.94
C ASP A 30 15.88 16.55 -19.99
N ALA A 31 15.67 15.30 -19.57
CA ALA A 31 15.08 14.24 -20.34
C ALA A 31 13.56 14.27 -20.07
N PRO A 32 12.73 14.03 -21.09
CA PRO A 32 11.34 13.66 -20.81
C PRO A 32 11.35 12.52 -19.79
N PRO A 33 10.38 12.47 -18.86
CA PRO A 33 10.34 11.45 -17.83
C PRO A 33 10.58 10.09 -18.49
N PRO A 34 11.48 9.25 -17.93
CA PRO A 34 11.84 8.01 -18.59
C PRO A 34 10.55 7.28 -18.97
N VAL A 35 10.46 6.85 -20.22
CA VAL A 35 9.51 5.81 -20.60
C VAL A 35 10.03 4.56 -19.91
N VAL A 36 9.73 4.44 -18.62
CA VAL A 36 9.99 3.24 -17.84
C VAL A 36 9.15 2.19 -18.53
N GLY A 37 9.82 1.30 -19.27
CA GLY A 37 9.17 0.23 -20.00
C GLY A 37 8.17 -0.47 -19.08
N LEU A 38 6.98 -0.72 -19.63
CA LEU A 38 5.98 -1.55 -18.97
C LEU A 38 6.69 -2.85 -18.55
N GLU A 39 6.82 -3.07 -17.25
CA GLU A 39 6.90 -4.45 -16.81
C GLU A 39 5.60 -5.09 -17.27
N GLU A 40 5.68 -6.08 -18.16
CA GLU A 40 4.57 -6.98 -18.43
C GLU A 40 4.29 -7.77 -17.15
N LEU A 41 3.55 -7.16 -16.23
CA LEU A 41 2.83 -7.89 -15.20
C LEU A 41 1.59 -8.41 -15.88
N GLY A 42 1.67 -9.69 -16.25
CA GLY A 42 0.76 -10.37 -17.16
C GLY A 42 -0.71 -10.11 -16.87
N ALA A 43 -1.50 -10.18 -17.94
CA ALA A 43 -2.95 -10.19 -17.86
C ALA A 43 -3.38 -11.24 -16.83
N ARG A 44 -3.79 -10.80 -15.65
CA ARG A 44 -4.50 -11.69 -14.74
C ARG A 44 -5.81 -12.02 -15.46
N SER A 45 -5.96 -13.31 -15.75
CA SER A 45 -7.19 -14.00 -16.10
C SER A 45 -8.37 -13.35 -15.38
N SER A 46 -9.56 -13.30 -15.97
CA SER A 46 -10.76 -12.79 -15.30
C SER A 46 -10.86 -13.40 -13.89
N ILE A 47 -10.57 -12.60 -12.86
CA ILE A 47 -10.61 -13.05 -11.48
C ILE A 47 -12.09 -13.11 -11.08
N ASP A 48 -12.59 -14.32 -10.88
CA ASP A 48 -13.95 -14.57 -10.40
C ASP A 48 -13.89 -14.80 -8.89
N ILE A 49 -13.98 -13.73 -8.10
CA ILE A 49 -14.23 -13.83 -6.66
C ILE A 49 -15.75 -13.80 -6.50
N SER A 50 -16.31 -14.98 -6.26
CA SER A 50 -17.75 -15.21 -6.16
C SER A 50 -18.22 -15.32 -4.71
N ASN A 51 -17.34 -15.68 -3.78
CA ASN A 51 -17.67 -15.86 -2.36
C ASN A 51 -16.48 -15.53 -1.42
N LEU A 52 -16.69 -15.71 -0.11
CA LEU A 52 -15.67 -15.46 0.93
C LEU A 52 -14.47 -16.41 0.85
N GLU A 53 -14.68 -17.67 0.47
CA GLU A 53 -13.59 -18.65 0.31
C GLU A 53 -12.65 -18.20 -0.81
N ASP A 54 -13.19 -17.74 -1.94
CA ASP A 54 -12.38 -17.19 -3.04
C ASP A 54 -11.57 -15.96 -2.60
N LEU A 55 -12.17 -15.08 -1.78
CA LEU A 55 -11.48 -13.91 -1.24
C LEU A 55 -10.35 -14.32 -0.30
N ASP A 56 -10.61 -15.30 0.57
CA ASP A 56 -9.62 -15.86 1.48
C ASP A 56 -8.48 -16.55 0.71
N GLU A 57 -8.78 -17.25 -0.40
CA GLU A 57 -7.76 -17.81 -1.29
C GLU A 57 -6.86 -16.70 -1.86
N MET A 58 -7.44 -15.59 -2.32
CA MET A 58 -6.66 -14.44 -2.81
C MET A 58 -5.81 -13.81 -1.71
N ALA A 59 -6.34 -13.72 -0.49
CA ALA A 59 -5.57 -13.19 0.65
C ALA A 59 -4.42 -14.13 1.05
N ASN A 60 -4.62 -15.45 0.92
CA ASN A 60 -3.66 -16.51 1.23
C ASN A 60 -2.70 -16.84 0.07
N ALA A 61 -2.85 -16.19 -1.09
CA ALA A 61 -1.92 -16.33 -2.21
C ALA A 61 -0.47 -16.11 -1.74
N GLN A 62 0.45 -16.92 -2.30
CA GLN A 62 1.85 -16.92 -1.91
C GLN A 62 2.43 -15.51 -1.93
N PHE A 63 2.98 -15.08 -0.79
CA PHE A 63 3.66 -13.79 -0.68
C PHE A 63 5.10 -13.92 -1.16
N VAL A 64 5.45 -13.19 -2.22
CA VAL A 64 6.83 -13.03 -2.70
C VAL A 64 7.21 -11.57 -2.48
N ALA A 65 8.10 -11.34 -1.52
CA ALA A 65 8.50 -9.99 -1.14
C ALA A 65 9.18 -9.24 -2.29
N ASP A 66 8.92 -7.94 -2.38
CA ASP A 66 9.64 -7.03 -3.25
C ASP A 66 11.14 -7.00 -2.86
N THR A 67 12.02 -6.97 -3.87
CA THR A 67 13.48 -6.97 -3.73
C THR A 67 14.12 -5.69 -4.27
N SER A 68 13.33 -4.71 -4.71
CA SER A 68 13.79 -3.42 -5.19
C SER A 68 14.53 -2.64 -4.11
N THR A 69 15.78 -2.27 -4.39
CA THR A 69 16.60 -1.43 -3.51
C THR A 69 16.02 -0.03 -3.35
N THR A 70 15.37 0.51 -4.38
CA THR A 70 14.67 1.80 -4.35
C THR A 70 13.44 1.74 -3.45
N ASN A 71 12.64 0.67 -3.55
CA ASN A 71 11.44 0.54 -2.71
C ASN A 71 11.83 0.28 -1.25
N ALA A 72 12.90 -0.49 -1.02
CA ALA A 72 13.48 -0.69 0.29
C ALA A 72 14.03 0.59 0.94
N SER A 73 14.37 1.61 0.15
CA SER A 73 14.82 2.91 0.65
C SER A 73 13.69 3.93 0.86
N SER A 74 12.43 3.50 0.76
CA SER A 74 11.26 4.36 0.97
C SER A 74 11.26 5.05 2.33
N ILE A 75 11.08 6.38 2.30
CA ILE A 75 10.85 7.17 3.51
C ILE A 75 9.45 6.86 4.03
N THR A 76 9.40 6.34 5.25
CA THR A 76 8.17 5.94 5.92
C THR A 76 7.91 6.84 7.11
N LEU A 77 6.71 7.41 7.18
CA LEU A 77 6.36 8.42 8.18
C LEU A 77 5.19 7.95 9.06
N VAL A 78 5.31 8.18 10.36
CA VAL A 78 4.19 8.19 11.30
C VAL A 78 3.91 9.65 11.66
N LEU A 79 2.71 10.11 11.35
CA LEU A 79 2.23 11.46 11.64
C LEU A 79 1.31 11.43 12.84
N GLU A 80 1.56 12.28 13.85
CA GLU A 80 0.72 12.39 15.04
C GLU A 80 0.24 13.84 15.25
N TYR A 81 -1.07 14.02 15.38
CA TYR A 81 -1.69 15.32 15.57
C TYR A 81 -3.02 15.18 16.32
N GLU A 82 -3.22 15.96 17.39
CA GLU A 82 -4.48 15.94 18.18
C GLU A 82 -4.95 14.54 18.60
N GLY A 83 -4.01 13.67 18.97
CA GLY A 83 -4.31 12.28 19.36
C GLY A 83 -4.62 11.33 18.20
N LYS A 84 -4.57 11.82 16.96
CA LYS A 84 -4.64 11.02 15.74
C LYS A 84 -3.28 10.57 15.29
N ARG A 85 -3.22 9.39 14.66
CA ARG A 85 -2.01 8.79 14.10
C ARG A 85 -2.23 8.25 12.70
N VAL A 86 -1.41 8.69 11.74
CA VAL A 86 -1.47 8.26 10.34
C VAL A 86 -0.14 7.65 9.90
N LEU A 87 -0.19 6.52 9.20
CA LEU A 87 0.99 5.92 8.54
C LEU A 87 1.02 6.31 7.06
N LEU A 88 2.16 6.86 6.61
CA LEU A 88 2.49 7.02 5.21
C LEU A 88 3.60 6.03 4.84
N ALA A 89 3.22 4.90 4.25
CA ALA A 89 4.13 3.76 4.06
C ALA A 89 5.11 3.88 2.87
N GLY A 90 4.98 4.92 2.04
CA GLY A 90 5.73 5.02 0.78
C GLY A 90 5.56 3.75 -0.06
N ASP A 91 6.67 3.22 -0.56
CA ASP A 91 6.74 1.92 -1.25
C ASP A 91 7.53 0.89 -0.41
N ALA A 92 7.54 1.07 0.91
CA ALA A 92 8.38 0.28 1.81
C ALA A 92 8.10 -1.22 1.72
N LEU A 93 9.12 -2.02 2.02
CA LEU A 93 8.99 -3.48 2.10
C LEU A 93 8.22 -3.87 3.36
N ALA A 94 7.38 -4.90 3.25
CA ALA A 94 6.56 -5.39 4.36
C ALA A 94 7.39 -5.72 5.62
N GLY A 95 8.48 -6.46 5.46
CA GLY A 95 9.35 -6.85 6.58
C GLY A 95 10.08 -5.68 7.22
N ASP A 96 10.45 -4.65 6.44
CA ASP A 96 11.10 -3.46 6.98
C ASP A 96 10.12 -2.61 7.80
N LEU A 97 8.84 -2.53 7.37
CA LEU A 97 7.77 -1.86 8.13
C LEU A 97 7.48 -2.58 9.45
N ILE A 98 7.35 -3.92 9.43
CA ILE A 98 7.13 -4.73 10.64
C ILE A 98 8.28 -4.50 11.63
N GLY A 99 9.53 -4.65 11.17
CA GLY A 99 10.71 -4.42 12.01
C GLY A 99 10.86 -2.98 12.49
N ALA A 100 10.26 -2.01 11.80
CA ALA A 100 10.17 -0.62 12.26
C ALA A 100 9.11 -0.45 13.35
N PHE A 101 7.94 -1.10 13.22
CA PHE A 101 6.90 -1.07 14.25
C PHE A 101 7.37 -1.69 15.57
N GLU A 102 8.08 -2.82 15.51
CA GLU A 102 8.68 -3.48 16.68
C GLU A 102 9.67 -2.58 17.45
N LYS A 103 10.34 -1.66 16.74
CA LYS A 103 11.24 -0.66 17.37
C LYS A 103 10.50 0.58 17.85
N PHE A 104 9.33 0.85 17.27
CA PHE A 104 8.54 2.04 17.55
C PHE A 104 7.62 1.85 18.76
N THR A 105 7.14 0.62 19.01
CA THR A 105 6.20 0.31 20.11
C THR A 105 6.38 -1.12 20.61
N ASP A 106 6.23 -1.32 21.92
CA ASP A 106 6.18 -2.65 22.55
C ASP A 106 4.79 -3.32 22.43
N ARG A 107 3.83 -2.66 21.77
CA ARG A 107 2.45 -3.12 21.60
C ARG A 107 2.10 -3.25 20.13
N LEU A 108 1.91 -4.49 19.69
CA LEU A 108 1.34 -4.86 18.39
C LEU A 108 -0.03 -5.54 18.60
N PRO A 109 -0.98 -5.38 17.66
CA PRO A 109 -0.91 -4.51 16.48
C PRO A 109 -0.85 -3.03 16.85
N ILE A 110 -0.13 -2.23 16.06
CA ILE A 110 -0.05 -0.79 16.25
C ILE A 110 -1.32 -0.13 15.70
N SER A 111 -1.96 0.72 16.52
CA SER A 111 -3.16 1.47 16.11
C SER A 111 -2.81 2.67 15.24
N PHE A 112 -3.53 2.82 14.13
CA PHE A 112 -3.53 3.99 13.25
C PHE A 112 -4.98 4.38 12.93
N ASP A 113 -5.25 5.68 12.83
CA ASP A 113 -6.53 6.19 12.35
C ASP A 113 -6.65 6.11 10.82
N ALA A 114 -5.52 6.10 10.12
CA ALA A 114 -5.45 5.90 8.68
C ALA A 114 -4.07 5.36 8.24
N VAL A 115 -4.06 4.55 7.20
CA VAL A 115 -2.83 4.00 6.60
C VAL A 115 -2.84 4.20 5.09
N LYS A 116 -1.89 4.96 4.55
CA LYS A 116 -1.56 4.89 3.13
C LYS A 116 -0.77 3.61 2.89
N VAL A 117 -1.40 2.67 2.17
CA VAL A 117 -0.89 1.33 1.86
C VAL A 117 0.43 1.44 1.09
N PRO A 118 1.42 0.57 1.38
CA PRO A 118 2.69 0.61 0.67
C PRO A 118 2.51 0.27 -0.82
N HIS A 119 3.31 0.95 -1.65
CA HIS A 119 3.49 0.62 -3.06
C HIS A 119 2.18 0.46 -3.82
N HIS A 120 1.28 1.43 -3.62
CA HIS A 120 -0.01 1.50 -4.30
C HIS A 120 -0.93 0.27 -4.09
N GLY A 121 -0.66 -0.57 -3.09
CA GLY A 121 -1.36 -1.84 -2.91
C GLY A 121 -0.77 -2.97 -3.76
N SER A 122 0.56 -3.01 -3.90
CA SER A 122 1.27 -4.13 -4.50
C SER A 122 1.21 -5.38 -3.62
N GLU A 123 0.94 -6.54 -4.19
CA GLU A 123 0.95 -7.83 -3.47
C GLU A 123 2.33 -8.20 -2.94
N LYS A 124 3.39 -7.60 -3.48
CA LYS A 124 4.78 -7.81 -3.05
C LYS A 124 5.16 -6.98 -1.83
N ASN A 125 4.35 -5.98 -1.46
CA ASN A 125 4.59 -5.07 -0.33
C ASN A 125 3.50 -5.18 0.75
N VAL A 126 2.33 -5.74 0.44
CA VAL A 126 1.23 -5.92 1.39
C VAL A 126 1.13 -7.39 1.78
N SER A 127 1.79 -7.80 2.87
CA SER A 127 1.68 -9.18 3.40
C SER A 127 0.58 -9.32 4.46
N LYS A 128 0.09 -10.54 4.70
CA LYS A 128 -0.84 -10.80 5.83
C LYS A 128 -0.21 -10.45 7.18
N GLU A 129 1.08 -10.73 7.34
CA GLU A 129 1.82 -10.40 8.57
C GLU A 129 1.86 -8.88 8.81
N LEU A 130 2.09 -8.09 7.75
CA LEU A 130 2.03 -6.63 7.84
C LEU A 130 0.63 -6.16 8.23
N MET A 131 -0.42 -6.68 7.57
CA MET A 131 -1.80 -6.31 7.91
C MET A 131 -2.16 -6.71 9.34
N ALA A 132 -1.74 -7.88 9.81
CA ALA A 132 -1.96 -8.33 11.18
C ALA A 132 -1.18 -7.52 12.24
N SER A 133 -0.07 -6.86 11.85
CA SER A 133 0.68 -5.96 12.72
C SER A 133 0.04 -4.58 12.90
N ILE A 134 -1.03 -4.27 12.14
CA ILE A 134 -1.67 -2.96 12.09
C ILE A 134 -3.13 -3.08 12.54
N SER A 135 -3.56 -2.18 13.41
CA SER A 135 -4.97 -1.99 13.76
C SER A 135 -5.45 -0.69 13.11
N CYS A 136 -6.22 -0.79 12.03
CA CYS A 136 -6.71 0.33 11.26
C CYS A 136 -8.01 -0.04 10.54
N ASP A 137 -8.93 0.92 10.43
CA ASP A 137 -10.17 0.79 9.65
C ASP A 137 -10.13 1.59 8.34
N LYS A 138 -9.22 2.56 8.16
CA LYS A 138 -9.13 3.42 6.96
C LYS A 138 -7.85 3.17 6.18
N TRP A 139 -7.98 2.55 5.02
CA TRP A 139 -6.88 2.16 4.14
C TRP A 139 -6.88 2.98 2.87
N LEU A 140 -5.80 3.69 2.57
CA LEU A 140 -5.69 4.59 1.43
C LEU A 140 -4.80 3.99 0.36
N ILE A 141 -5.33 3.88 -0.86
CA ILE A 141 -4.66 3.36 -2.05
C ILE A 141 -4.57 4.50 -3.07
N SER A 142 -3.34 4.84 -3.47
CA SER A 142 -3.04 6.04 -4.26
C SER A 142 -2.52 5.68 -5.66
N THR A 143 -3.38 5.22 -6.57
CA THR A 143 -3.00 4.86 -7.94
C THR A 143 -4.22 4.85 -8.87
N ASP A 144 -4.00 5.15 -10.15
CA ASP A 144 -4.96 4.87 -11.22
C ASP A 144 -4.76 3.49 -11.85
N GLY A 145 -3.66 2.81 -11.53
CA GLY A 145 -3.30 1.48 -12.02
C GLY A 145 -2.69 1.45 -13.43
N ASN A 146 -2.63 2.56 -14.17
CA ASN A 146 -2.25 2.54 -15.59
C ASN A 146 -0.80 2.08 -15.85
N LYS A 147 0.09 2.25 -14.87
CA LYS A 147 1.51 1.89 -15.02
C LYS A 147 1.83 0.45 -14.56
N HIS A 148 1.25 0.03 -13.44
CA HIS A 148 1.63 -1.20 -12.75
C HIS A 148 0.44 -2.13 -12.45
N HIS A 149 -0.77 -1.78 -12.90
CA HIS A 149 -2.02 -2.51 -12.67
C HIS A 149 -2.38 -2.69 -11.19
N HIS A 150 -1.81 -1.84 -10.32
CA HIS A 150 -2.16 -1.77 -8.91
C HIS A 150 -3.49 -1.05 -8.69
N PRO A 151 -4.22 -1.36 -7.60
CA PRO A 151 -3.86 -2.31 -6.55
C PRO A 151 -4.00 -3.78 -6.99
N ASP A 152 -3.15 -4.64 -6.45
CA ASP A 152 -3.28 -6.08 -6.67
C ASP A 152 -4.45 -6.68 -5.89
N ILE A 153 -5.07 -7.71 -6.47
CA ILE A 153 -6.22 -8.37 -5.83
C ILE A 153 -5.83 -8.98 -4.48
N ALA A 154 -4.69 -9.65 -4.42
CA ALA A 154 -4.19 -10.24 -3.18
C ALA A 154 -3.93 -9.17 -2.10
N ALA A 155 -3.46 -7.99 -2.47
CA ALA A 155 -3.21 -6.91 -1.50
C ALA A 155 -4.52 -6.39 -0.88
N VAL A 156 -5.53 -6.12 -1.71
CA VAL A 156 -6.83 -5.66 -1.20
C VAL A 156 -7.56 -6.77 -0.43
N ALA A 157 -7.47 -8.02 -0.88
CA ALA A 157 -8.00 -9.17 -0.14
C ALA A 157 -7.35 -9.32 1.24
N ARG A 158 -6.03 -9.13 1.36
CA ARG A 158 -5.32 -9.13 2.66
C ARG A 158 -5.81 -8.00 3.57
N ILE A 159 -6.06 -6.80 3.04
CA ILE A 159 -6.65 -5.70 3.81
C ILE A 159 -8.04 -6.09 4.34
N ILE A 160 -8.92 -6.62 3.47
CA ILE A 160 -10.30 -6.98 3.84
C ILE A 160 -10.32 -8.10 4.88
N THR A 161 -9.55 -9.16 4.66
CA THR A 161 -9.53 -10.36 5.52
C THR A 161 -8.82 -10.15 6.86
N CYS A 162 -7.84 -9.25 6.94
CA CYS A 162 -7.09 -8.97 8.17
C CYS A 162 -7.63 -7.79 8.99
N SER A 163 -8.62 -7.06 8.49
CA SER A 163 -9.23 -5.91 9.18
C SER A 163 -10.67 -6.20 9.57
N ASN A 164 -11.17 -5.50 10.59
CA ASN A 164 -12.58 -5.57 10.95
C ASN A 164 -13.38 -4.49 10.21
N GLU A 165 -14.15 -4.89 9.21
CA GLU A 165 -15.01 -4.03 8.39
C GLU A 165 -14.31 -2.77 7.81
N PRO A 166 -13.22 -2.94 7.03
CA PRO A 166 -12.41 -1.80 6.60
C PRO A 166 -13.12 -0.89 5.60
N SER A 167 -12.80 0.39 5.68
CA SER A 167 -13.02 1.40 4.66
C SER A 167 -11.77 1.54 3.79
N ILE A 168 -11.92 1.29 2.50
CA ILE A 168 -10.85 1.35 1.51
C ILE A 168 -11.09 2.56 0.62
N TYR A 169 -10.12 3.45 0.57
CA TYR A 169 -10.22 4.69 -0.17
C TYR A 169 -9.24 4.68 -1.34
N PHE A 170 -9.79 4.76 -2.54
CA PHE A 170 -9.03 4.94 -3.78
C PHE A 170 -8.97 6.43 -4.12
N ASN A 171 -7.78 6.97 -4.36
CA ASN A 171 -7.63 8.40 -4.66
C ASN A 171 -8.33 8.81 -5.97
N VAL A 172 -8.44 7.89 -6.94
CA VAL A 172 -9.15 8.09 -8.21
C VAL A 172 -9.85 6.79 -8.63
N PRO A 173 -11.01 6.86 -9.30
CA PRO A 173 -11.63 5.70 -9.93
C PRO A 173 -10.88 5.29 -11.20
N SER A 174 -10.72 3.99 -11.42
CA SER A 174 -10.14 3.44 -12.64
C SER A 174 -10.65 2.02 -12.93
N ILE A 175 -10.37 1.53 -14.14
CA ILE A 175 -10.69 0.14 -14.52
C ILE A 175 -9.96 -0.91 -13.69
N HIS A 176 -8.91 -0.52 -12.94
CA HIS A 176 -8.13 -1.44 -12.11
C HIS A 176 -8.67 -1.55 -10.69
N ASN A 177 -9.56 -0.65 -10.26
CA ASN A 177 -10.10 -0.61 -8.90
C ASN A 177 -11.64 -0.59 -8.84
N ASP A 178 -12.34 -0.60 -9.98
CA ASP A 178 -13.80 -0.53 -10.07
C ASP A 178 -14.53 -1.74 -9.45
N LEU A 179 -13.91 -2.92 -9.50
CA LEU A 179 -14.44 -4.17 -8.97
C LEU A 179 -14.68 -4.11 -7.45
N TRP A 180 -13.89 -3.30 -6.71
CA TRP A 180 -14.08 -3.06 -5.28
C TRP A 180 -15.30 -2.15 -4.98
N GLY A 181 -15.83 -1.47 -6.00
CA GLY A 181 -17.03 -0.65 -5.94
C GLY A 181 -18.33 -1.47 -5.97
N ARG A 182 -18.24 -2.78 -6.25
CA ARG A 182 -19.41 -3.67 -6.38
C ARG A 182 -20.15 -3.77 -5.04
N LYS A 183 -21.41 -3.33 -5.03
CA LYS A 183 -22.26 -3.36 -3.82
C LYS A 183 -22.45 -4.76 -3.24
N ARG A 184 -22.51 -5.79 -4.10
CA ARG A 184 -22.52 -7.19 -3.65
C ARG A 184 -21.29 -7.52 -2.83
N TRP A 185 -20.08 -7.24 -3.36
CA TRP A 185 -18.83 -7.55 -2.66
C TRP A 185 -18.69 -6.77 -1.35
N GLN A 186 -19.04 -5.48 -1.33
CA GLN A 186 -19.02 -4.68 -0.11
C GLN A 186 -19.94 -5.26 0.98
N ALA A 187 -21.13 -5.71 0.61
CA ALA A 187 -22.06 -6.35 1.55
C ALA A 187 -21.61 -7.75 1.99
N GLU A 188 -21.12 -8.56 1.05
CA GLU A 188 -20.74 -9.96 1.27
C GLU A 188 -19.43 -10.07 2.06
N PHE A 189 -18.42 -9.28 1.69
CA PHE A 189 -17.09 -9.29 2.30
C PHE A 189 -16.92 -8.23 3.38
N LYS A 190 -18.01 -7.53 3.73
CA LYS A 190 -18.08 -6.55 4.82
C LYS A 190 -16.98 -5.50 4.77
N TYR A 191 -16.92 -4.72 3.68
CA TYR A 191 -16.03 -3.56 3.57
C TYR A 191 -16.75 -2.43 2.86
N GLN A 192 -16.19 -1.23 2.90
CA GLN A 192 -16.69 -0.08 2.14
C GLN A 192 -15.60 0.42 1.21
N ALA A 193 -15.96 0.73 -0.04
CA ALA A 193 -15.04 1.35 -0.99
C ALA A 193 -15.48 2.78 -1.30
N PHE A 194 -14.53 3.70 -1.19
CA PHE A 194 -14.68 5.12 -1.50
C PHE A 194 -13.73 5.52 -2.60
N TYR A 195 -14.15 6.47 -3.44
CA TYR A 195 -13.38 6.93 -4.57
C TYR A 195 -13.29 8.45 -4.53
N GLY A 196 -12.08 8.97 -4.70
CA GLY A 196 -11.85 10.39 -4.88
C GLY A 196 -12.29 10.89 -6.26
N ASP A 197 -12.06 12.17 -6.49
CA ASP A 197 -12.34 12.84 -7.75
C ASP A 197 -11.02 13.06 -8.53
N GLN A 198 -11.05 12.87 -9.85
CA GLN A 198 -9.87 13.01 -10.71
C GLN A 198 -9.23 14.40 -10.69
N THR A 199 -9.97 15.43 -10.26
CA THR A 199 -9.54 16.83 -10.23
C THR A 199 -9.36 17.37 -8.81
N LYS A 200 -10.16 16.88 -7.85
CA LYS A 200 -10.13 17.37 -6.46
C LYS A 200 -9.39 16.44 -5.49
N GLY A 201 -9.00 15.26 -5.94
CA GLY A 201 -8.38 14.25 -5.10
C GLY A 201 -9.37 13.63 -4.11
N LEU A 202 -8.86 13.18 -2.97
CA LEU A 202 -9.62 12.47 -1.94
C LEU A 202 -9.35 13.11 -0.57
N THR A 203 -10.43 13.36 0.17
CA THR A 203 -10.36 13.77 1.59
C THR A 203 -10.88 12.64 2.45
N VAL A 204 -10.11 12.28 3.48
CA VAL A 204 -10.47 11.24 4.46
C VAL A 204 -10.50 11.89 5.83
N GLU A 205 -11.66 11.83 6.47
CA GLU A 205 -11.82 12.27 7.86
C GLU A 205 -11.27 11.19 8.80
N VAL A 206 -10.27 11.56 9.59
CA VAL A 206 -9.79 10.78 10.74
C VAL A 206 -10.44 11.43 11.96
N GLY A 207 -11.42 10.74 12.56
CA GLY A 207 -12.37 11.34 13.52
C GLY A 207 -11.78 11.64 14.89
#